data_AF-A0A949ZCM3-F1
#
_entry.id   AF-A0A949ZCM3-F1
#
_cell.length_a   1.000
_cell.length_b   1.000
_cell.length_c   1.000
_cell.angle_alpha   90.00
_cell.angle_beta   90.00
_cell.angle_gamma   90.00
#
_symmetry.space_group_name_H-M   'P 1'
#
loop_
_entity.id
_entity.type
_entity.pdbx_description
1 polymer ?
#
loop_
_entity_poly.entity_id
_entity_poly.type
_entity_poly.pdbx_seq_one_letter_code
_entity_poly.pdbx_strand_id
1 'polypeptide(L)' 'MSKEPEKAVKDLKDASSEVEHRTKATIEHVSRDVDGDEMTTGEKVKSFLHEDAENTKADVDRAKRKIRDAT' A
#
# COMPACT_ATOMS: atom_id res chain seq x y z
N MET A 1 17.53 20.00 20.68
CA MET A 1 17.82 20.48 19.31
C MET A 1 17.05 19.57 18.35
N SER A 2 16.46 20.16 17.30
CA SER A 2 15.18 19.78 16.68
C SER A 2 14.93 18.28 16.43
N LYS A 3 13.79 17.78 16.93
CA LYS A 3 13.17 16.50 16.53
C LYS A 3 12.49 16.57 15.15
N GLU A 4 12.43 17.77 14.56
CA GLU A 4 11.81 18.05 13.26
C GLU A 4 12.43 17.28 12.09
N PRO A 5 13.76 17.20 11.91
CA PRO A 5 14.36 16.39 10.84
C PRO A 5 14.05 14.89 11.00
N GLU A 6 14.06 14.35 12.21
CA GLU A 6 13.72 12.94 12.47
C GLU A 6 12.24 12.65 12.15
N LYS A 7 11.35 13.59 12.52
CA LYS A 7 9.92 13.50 12.19
C LYS A 7 9.70 13.56 10.68
N ALA A 8 10.35 14.49 9.98
CA ALA A 8 10.25 14.64 8.53
C ALA A 8 10.75 13.39 7.77
N VAL A 9 11.86 12.78 8.20
CA VAL A 9 12.36 11.53 7.62
C VAL A 9 11.36 10.39 7.84
N LYS A 10 10.75 10.32 9.03
CA LYS A 10 9.75 9.30 9.36
C LYS A 10 8.47 9.48 8.52
N ASP A 11 8.01 10.72 8.34
CA ASP A 11 6.84 11.05 7.52
C ASP A 11 7.08 10.66 6.05
N LEU A 12 8.27 10.96 5.52
CA LEU A 12 8.68 10.53 4.18
C LEU A 12 8.70 9.00 4.03
N LYS A 13 9.23 8.29 5.03
CA LYS A 13 9.29 6.82 5.01
C LYS A 13 7.90 6.20 5.04
N ASP A 14 7.01 6.72 5.87
CA ASP A 14 5.62 6.24 5.95
C ASP A 14 4.85 6.54 4.67
N ALA A 15 5.04 7.73 4.09
CA ALA A 15 4.43 8.09 2.81
C ALA A 15 4.94 7.19 1.67
N SER A 16 6.24 6.89 1.65
CA SER A 16 6.82 5.96 0.67
C SER A 16 6.26 4.55 0.82
N SER A 17 6.10 4.05 2.06
CA SER A 17 5.50 2.73 2.34
C SER A 17 4.03 2.68 1.87
N GLU A 18 3.25 3.72 2.19
CA GLU A 18 1.85 3.86 1.75
C GLU A 18 1.75 3.85 0.21
N VAL A 19 2.64 4.56 -0.48
CA VAL A 19 2.70 4.61 -1.95
C VAL A 19 3.13 3.26 -2.53
N GLU A 20 4.11 2.58 -1.95
CA GLU A 20 4.58 1.29 -2.43
C GLU A 20 3.45 0.25 -2.39
N HIS A 21 2.73 0.17 -1.27
CA HIS A 21 1.59 -0.72 -1.11
C HIS A 21 0.46 -0.40 -2.09
N ARG A 22 0.10 0.88 -2.27
CA ARG A 22 -0.90 1.27 -3.29
C ARG A 22 -0.45 0.97 -4.72
N THR A 23 0.84 1.11 -5.00
CA THR A 23 1.38 0.81 -6.33
C THR A 23 1.30 -0.68 -6.60
N LYS A 24 1.66 -1.54 -5.63
CA LYS A 24 1.50 -3.00 -5.75
C LYS A 24 0.05 -3.42 -5.97
N ALA A 25 -0.89 -2.83 -5.22
CA ALA A 25 -2.32 -3.03 -5.41
C ALA A 25 -2.77 -2.63 -6.83
N THR A 26 -2.28 -1.48 -7.33
CA THR A 26 -2.58 -1.00 -8.69
C THR A 26 -2.01 -1.92 -9.76
N ILE A 27 -0.79 -2.46 -9.56
CA ILE A 27 -0.18 -3.41 -10.50
C ILE A 27 -1.03 -4.67 -10.60
N GLU A 28 -1.50 -5.21 -9.47
CA GLU A 28 -2.40 -6.38 -9.48
C GLU A 28 -3.69 -6.09 -10.25
N HIS A 29 -4.29 -4.92 -10.05
CA HIS A 29 -5.47 -4.50 -10.80
C HIS A 29 -5.20 -4.41 -12.31
N VAL A 30 -4.12 -3.74 -12.70
CA VAL A 30 -3.75 -3.54 -14.11
C VAL A 30 -3.39 -4.88 -14.77
N SER A 31 -2.67 -5.77 -14.07
CA SER A 31 -2.39 -7.11 -14.57
C SER A 31 -3.67 -7.90 -14.82
N ARG A 32 -4.71 -7.76 -13.99
CA ARG A 32 -6.02 -8.37 -14.28
C ARG A 32 -6.76 -7.67 -15.42
N ASP A 33 -6.57 -6.38 -15.64
CA ASP A 33 -7.19 -5.67 -16.77
C ASP A 33 -6.54 -6.05 -18.11
N VAL A 34 -5.23 -6.31 -18.12
CA VAL A 34 -4.48 -6.64 -19.35
C VAL A 34 -4.51 -8.14 -19.64
N ASP A 35 -4.18 -8.97 -18.64
CA ASP A 35 -3.99 -10.42 -18.81
C ASP A 35 -5.15 -11.23 -18.22
N GLY A 36 -6.22 -10.56 -17.78
CA GLY A 36 -7.34 -11.19 -17.08
C GLY A 36 -7.95 -12.36 -17.85
N ASP A 37 -8.06 -12.30 -19.16
CA ASP A 37 -8.64 -13.41 -19.94
C ASP A 37 -7.71 -14.63 -20.06
N GLU A 38 -6.40 -14.45 -19.88
CA GLU A 38 -5.41 -15.53 -19.88
C GLU A 38 -5.20 -16.13 -18.48
N MET A 39 -5.53 -15.39 -17.42
CA MET A 39 -5.43 -15.85 -16.04
C MET A 39 -6.48 -16.91 -15.68
N THR A 40 -6.04 -17.95 -14.98
CA THR A 40 -6.95 -18.94 -14.39
C THR A 40 -7.80 -18.31 -13.28
N THR A 41 -8.95 -18.93 -12.96
CA THR A 41 -9.81 -18.50 -11.85
C THR A 41 -9.05 -18.42 -10.52
N GLY A 42 -8.12 -19.36 -10.27
CA GLY A 42 -7.30 -19.37 -9.06
C GLY A 42 -6.33 -18.18 -9.00
N GLU A 43 -5.71 -17.83 -10.13
CA GLU A 43 -4.82 -16.67 -10.24
C GLU A 43 -5.58 -15.36 -10.08
N LYS A 44 -6.79 -15.24 -10.64
CA LYS A 44 -7.66 -14.07 -10.42
C LYS A 44 -7.96 -13.85 -8.96
N VAL A 45 -8.43 -14.89 -8.27
CA VAL A 45 -8.75 -14.82 -6.84
C VAL A 45 -7.51 -14.45 -6.03
N LYS A 46 -6.36 -15.04 -6.33
CA LYS A 46 -5.10 -14.72 -5.64
C LYS A 46 -4.70 -13.26 -5.86
N SER A 47 -4.84 -12.74 -7.07
CA SER A 47 -4.55 -11.34 -7.39
C SER A 47 -5.49 -10.38 -6.66
N PHE A 48 -6.80 -10.67 -6.59
CA PHE A 48 -7.74 -9.88 -5.78
C PHE A 48 -7.36 -9.88 -4.29
N LEU A 49 -7.01 -11.04 -3.73
CA LEU A 49 -6.57 -11.14 -2.33
C LEU A 49 -5.27 -10.36 -2.08
N HIS A 50 -4.35 -10.37 -3.05
CA HIS A 50 -3.09 -9.66 -2.92
C HIS A 50 -3.30 -8.14 -2.98
N GLU A 51 -4.15 -7.67 -3.89
CA GLU A 51 -4.55 -6.27 -3.95
C GLU A 51 -5.21 -5.80 -2.65
N ASP A 52 -6.17 -6.56 -2.13
CA ASP A 52 -6.86 -6.24 -0.88
C ASP A 52 -5.89 -6.21 0.32
N ALA A 53 -4.95 -7.16 0.37
CA ALA A 53 -3.92 -7.19 1.40
C ALA A 53 -2.99 -5.97 1.33
N GLU A 54 -2.57 -5.55 0.13
CA GLU A 54 -1.71 -4.38 -0.05
C GLU A 54 -2.47 -3.08 0.27
N ASN A 55 -3.74 -2.94 -0.15
CA ASN A 55 -4.59 -1.81 0.25
C ASN A 55 -4.76 -1.74 1.77
N THR A 56 -5.00 -2.88 2.42
CA THR A 56 -5.11 -2.96 3.89
C THR A 56 -3.81 -2.54 4.58
N LYS A 57 -2.64 -2.95 4.07
CA LYS A 57 -1.35 -2.50 4.61
C LYS A 57 -1.18 -0.98 4.48
N ALA A 58 -1.54 -0.42 3.32
CA ALA A 58 -1.49 1.03 3.11
C ALA A 58 -2.39 1.78 4.11
N ASP A 59 -3.59 1.26 4.39
CA ASP A 59 -4.52 1.85 5.35
C ASP A 59 -4.03 1.73 6.80
N VAL A 60 -3.41 0.61 7.16
CA VAL A 60 -2.77 0.42 8.47
C VAL A 60 -1.62 1.43 8.66
N ASP A 61 -0.77 1.62 7.65
CA ASP A 61 0.32 2.59 7.71
C ASP A 61 -0.21 4.03 7.83
N ARG A 62 -1.28 4.34 7.09
CA ARG A 62 -1.98 5.63 7.20
C ARG A 62 -2.58 5.83 8.59
N ALA A 63 -3.18 4.80 9.17
CA ALA A 63 -3.74 4.85 10.52
C ALA A 63 -2.65 5.06 11.58
N LYS A 64 -1.53 4.35 11.48
CA LYS A 64 -0.36 4.54 12.36
C LYS A 64 0.16 5.97 12.30
N ARG A 65 0.26 6.57 11.11
CA ARG A 65 0.66 7.98 10.94
C ARG A 65 -0.34 8.91 11.64
N LYS A 66 -1.64 8.74 11.40
CA LYS A 66 -2.69 9.54 12.07
C LYS A 66 -2.62 9.47 13.59
N ILE A 67 -2.42 8.28 14.16
CA ILE A 67 -2.30 8.09 15.61
C ILE A 67 -1.05 8.80 16.15
N ARG A 68 0.09 8.69 15.46
CA ARG A 68 1.31 9.43 15.83
C ARG A 68 1.08 10.93 15.79
N ASP A 69 0.44 11.46 14.75
CA ASP A 69 0.25 12.90 14.61
C ASP A 69 -0.77 13.45 15.61
N ALA A 70 -1.64 12.60 16.15
CA ALA A 70 -2.62 12.95 17.18
C ALA A 70 -2.08 12.86 18.63
N THR A 71 -0.88 12.29 18.84
CA THR A 71 -0.27 12.09 20.17
C THR A 71 0.97 12.94 20.35
#